data_AF-A0A895YER2-F1
#
_entry.id   AF-A0A895YER2-F1
#
_cell.length_a   1.000
_cell.length_b   1.000
_cell.length_c   1.000
_cell.angle_alpha   90.00
_cell.angle_beta   90.00
_cell.angle_gamma   90.00
#
_symmetry.space_group_name_H-M   'P 1'
#
loop_
_entity.id
_entity.type
_entity.pdbx_description
1 polymer ?
#
loop_
_entity_poly.entity_id
_entity_poly.type
_entity_poly.pdbx_seq_one_letter_code
_entity_poly.pdbx_strand_id
1 'polypeptide(L)' 'MGHGVHVQELPGIGRRYDLDLGRGERRLSVVVRKDRTRDLYVFADTSDEPTAVVELTEEQARKLGALLGGTFFEE' A
#
# COMPACT_ATOMS: atom_id res chain seq x y z
N MET A 1 -4.69 -17.49 8.15
CA MET A 1 -3.91 -16.25 7.95
C MET A 1 -3.95 -15.93 6.46
N GLY A 2 -4.98 -15.24 5.93
CA GLY A 2 -5.07 -15.10 4.47
C GLY A 2 -6.37 -14.60 3.85
N HIS A 3 -7.18 -13.81 4.57
CA HIS A 3 -8.30 -13.11 3.95
C HIS A 3 -8.12 -11.63 4.26
N GLY A 4 -7.59 -10.86 3.30
CA GLY A 4 -7.42 -9.42 3.45
C GLY A 4 -6.30 -8.79 2.61
N VAL A 5 -5.37 -9.58 2.06
CA VAL A 5 -4.34 -9.07 1.14
C VAL A 5 -4.24 -9.94 -0.11
N HIS A 6 -4.49 -9.36 -1.27
CA HIS A 6 -4.27 -9.99 -2.57
C HIS A 6 -2.92 -9.53 -3.16
N VAL A 7 -2.15 -10.45 -3.75
CA VAL A 7 -0.80 -10.16 -4.27
C VAL A 7 -0.75 -10.38 -5.77
N GLN A 8 -0.16 -9.43 -6.49
CA GLN A 8 0.02 -9.49 -7.94
C GLN A 8 1.45 -9.11 -8.34
N GLU A 9 2.11 -9.97 -9.10
CA GLU A 9 3.37 -9.64 -9.77
C GLU A 9 3.12 -8.66 -10.91
N LEU A 10 3.94 -7.62 -11.01
CA LEU A 10 3.90 -6.62 -12.08
C LEU A 10 5.20 -6.72 -12.92
N PRO A 11 5.18 -7.43 -14.07
CA PRO A 11 6.35 -7.59 -14.92
C PRO A 11 7.01 -6.25 -15.26
N GLY A 12 8.32 -6.16 -15.02
CA GLY A 12 9.08 -4.92 -15.24
C GLY A 12 9.00 -3.88 -14.11
N ILE A 13 7.97 -3.92 -13.27
CA ILE A 13 7.70 -2.86 -12.26
C ILE A 13 8.03 -3.34 -10.84
N GLY A 14 7.51 -4.49 -10.41
CA GLY A 14 7.60 -4.94 -9.02
C GLY A 14 6.43 -5.82 -8.60
N ARG A 15 5.92 -5.61 -7.38
CA ARG A 15 4.80 -6.38 -6.80
C ARG A 15 3.74 -5.45 -6.23
N ARG A 16 2.46 -5.74 -6.50
CA ARG A 16 1.32 -5.06 -5.91
C ARG A 16 0.69 -5.90 -4.80
N TYR A 17 0.32 -5.24 -3.71
CA TYR A 17 -0.41 -5.81 -2.58
C TYR A 17 -1.69 -5.01 -2.41
N ASP A 18 -2.84 -5.65 -2.59
CA ASP A 18 -4.15 -5.03 -2.46
C ASP A 18 -4.75 -5.43 -1.10
N LEU A 19 -4.95 -4.45 -0.22
CA LEU A 19 -5.56 -4.63 1.09
C LEU A 19 -7.02 -4.22 1.05
N ASP A 20 -7.91 -5.16 1.38
CA ASP A 20 -9.33 -4.90 1.55
C ASP A 20 -9.58 -4.27 2.93
N LEU A 21 -10.24 -3.11 2.95
CA LEU A 21 -10.52 -2.36 4.19
C LEU A 21 -11.89 -2.71 4.81
N GLY A 22 -12.60 -3.71 4.27
CA GLY A 22 -13.75 -4.37 4.88
C GLY A 22 -15.02 -3.52 5.00
N ARG A 23 -15.04 -2.30 4.45
CA ARG A 23 -16.21 -1.41 4.50
C ARG A 23 -16.49 -0.82 3.11
N GLY A 24 -17.34 -1.48 2.33
CA GLY A 24 -17.58 -1.17 0.91
C GLY A 24 -16.41 -1.67 0.05
N GLU A 25 -16.34 -1.24 -1.21
CA GLU A 25 -15.25 -1.62 -2.15
C GLU A 25 -13.94 -0.83 -1.91
N ARG A 26 -13.75 -0.32 -0.69
CA ARG A 26 -12.55 0.44 -0.34
C ARG A 26 -11.36 -0.47 -0.20
N ARG A 27 -10.27 -0.07 -0.85
CA ARG A 27 -9.01 -0.80 -0.80
C ARG A 27 -7.82 0.14 -0.76
N LEU A 28 -6.72 -0.37 -0.22
CA LEU A 28 -5.41 0.25 -0.30
C LEU A 28 -4.53 -0.65 -1.18
N SER A 29 -3.93 -0.14 -2.24
CA SER A 29 -2.93 -0.90 -3.00
C SER A 29 -1.54 -0.35 -2.72
N VAL A 30 -0.59 -1.25 -2.45
CA VAL A 30 0.82 -0.92 -2.29
C VAL A 30 1.60 -1.56 -3.42
N VAL A 31 2.26 -0.76 -4.24
CA VAL A 31 3.21 -1.25 -5.26
C VAL A 31 4.62 -1.10 -4.72
N VAL A 32 5.30 -2.21 -4.49
CA VAL A 32 6.74 -2.24 -4.17
C VAL A 32 7.50 -2.35 -5.48
N ARG A 33 8.17 -1.27 -5.88
CA ARG A 33 8.93 -1.19 -7.12
C ARG A 33 10.33 -1.80 -6.97
N LYS A 34 10.94 -2.14 -8.10
CA LYS A 34 12.31 -2.71 -8.15
C LYS A 34 13.40 -1.75 -7.67
N ASP A 35 13.19 -0.45 -7.80
CA ASP A 35 14.09 0.61 -7.33
C ASP A 35 13.95 0.90 -5.81
N ARG A 36 13.14 0.09 -5.12
CA ARG A 36 12.84 0.20 -3.69
C ARG A 36 11.93 1.38 -3.33
N THR A 37 11.35 2.09 -4.29
CA THR A 37 10.24 3.01 -3.98
C THR A 37 8.94 2.23 -3.76
N ARG A 38 7.98 2.86 -3.09
CA ARG A 38 6.65 2.30 -2.81
C ARG A 38 5.58 3.30 -3.19
N ASP A 39 4.60 2.86 -3.98
CA ASP A 39 3.42 3.66 -4.28
C ASP A 39 2.24 3.16 -3.46
N LEU A 40 1.57 4.08 -2.78
CA LEU A 40 0.31 3.85 -2.09
C LEU A 40 -0.83 4.44 -2.92
N TYR A 41 -1.77 3.59 -3.28
CA TYR A 41 -3.01 3.96 -3.96
C TYR A 41 -4.18 3.80 -3.01
N VAL A 42 -4.97 4.86 -2.86
CA VAL A 42 -6.16 4.86 -2.00
C VAL A 42 -7.40 4.84 -2.88
N PHE A 43 -8.24 3.83 -2.70
CA PHE A 43 -9.55 3.73 -3.35
C PHE A 43 -10.62 3.91 -2.28
N ALA A 44 -11.23 5.10 -2.24
CA ALA A 44 -12.20 5.47 -1.21
C ALA A 44 -13.66 5.11 -1.57
N ASP A 45 -13.89 4.67 -2.81
CA ASP A 45 -15.19 4.25 -3.35
C ASP A 45 -15.01 3.05 -4.31
N THR A 46 -16.04 2.75 -5.11
CA THR A 46 -16.08 1.65 -6.08
C THR A 46 -15.41 2.00 -7.42
N SER A 47 -14.75 3.16 -7.52
CA SER A 47 -14.07 3.58 -8.74
C SER A 47 -12.81 2.74 -8.98
N ASP A 48 -12.52 2.46 -10.23
CA ASP A 48 -11.25 1.87 -10.66
C ASP A 48 -10.09 2.89 -10.61
N GLU A 49 -10.40 4.18 -10.44
CA GLU A 49 -9.42 5.25 -10.28
C GLU A 49 -9.12 5.52 -8.80
N PRO A 50 -7.82 5.66 -8.43
CA PRO A 50 -7.45 5.98 -7.07
C PRO A 50 -7.83 7.42 -6.73
N THR A 51 -8.42 7.62 -5.55
CA THR A 51 -8.66 8.95 -4.98
C THR A 51 -7.35 9.68 -4.68
N ALA A 52 -6.29 8.94 -4.36
CA ALA A 52 -4.96 9.49 -4.12
C ALA A 52 -3.86 8.48 -4.46
N VAL A 53 -2.72 9.01 -4.89
CA VAL A 53 -1.48 8.26 -5.09
C VAL A 53 -0.35 8.97 -4.36
N VAL A 54 0.41 8.22 -3.56
CA VAL A 54 1.57 8.73 -2.84
C VAL A 54 2.77 7.85 -3.14
N GLU A 55 3.80 8.42 -3.76
CA GLU A 55 5.10 7.77 -3.91
C GLU A 55 5.93 8.01 -2.65
N LEU A 56 6.53 6.94 -2.13
CA LEU A 56 7.42 6.96 -0.97
C LEU A 56 8.78 6.41 -1.36
N THR A 57 9.81 7.12 -0.93
CA THR A 57 11.16 6.55 -0.87
C THR A 57 11.19 5.35 0.09
N GLU A 58 12.23 4.52 -0.01
CA GLU A 58 12.40 3.40 0.93
C GLU A 58 12.42 3.83 2.39
N GLU A 59 13.06 4.97 2.71
CA GLU A 59 13.14 5.46 4.08
C GLU A 59 11.77 5.90 4.60
N GLN A 60 11.02 6.66 3.80
CA GLN A 60 9.67 7.11 4.17
C GLN A 60 8.71 5.92 4.35
N ALA A 61 8.76 4.94 3.44
CA ALA A 61 7.95 3.73 3.56
C ALA A 61 8.28 2.92 4.82
N ARG A 62 9.56 2.84 5.20
CA ARG A 62 9.98 2.16 6.45
C ARG A 62 9.47 2.88 7.69
N LYS A 63 9.54 4.22 7.72
CA LYS A 63 8.99 5.04 8.82
C LYS A 63 7.47 4.87 8.92
N LEU A 64 6.76 4.95 7.80
CA LEU A 64 5.32 4.72 7.77
C LEU A 64 4.96 3.30 8.23
N GLY A 65 5.70 2.28 7.79
CA GLY A 65 5.51 0.91 8.25
C GLY A 65 5.72 0.75 9.76
N ALA A 66 6.70 1.45 10.34
CA ALA A 66 6.94 1.46 11.79
C ALA A 66 5.79 2.13 12.56
N LEU A 67 5.27 3.26 12.05
CA LEU A 67 4.07 3.92 12.59
C LEU A 67 2.85 2.99 12.55
N LEU A 68 2.57 2.38 11.40
CA LEU A 68 1.43 1.46 11.22
C LEU A 68 1.58 0.18 12.06
N GLY A 69 2.80 -0.30 12.24
CA GLY A 69 3.11 -1.45 13.09
C GLY A 69 3.14 -1.15 14.59
N GLY A 70 2.97 0.11 14.99
CA GLY A 70 3.05 0.54 16.39
C GLY A 70 4.43 0.34 17.01
N THR A 71 5.50 0.44 16.21
CA THR A 71 6.90 0.32 16.66
C THR A 71 7.63 1.65 16.69
N PHE A 72 6.96 2.74 16.31
CA PHE A 72 7.47 4.10 16.39
C PHE A 72 6.57 4.94 17.30
N PHE A 73 7.15 5.48 18.37
CA PHE A 73 6.51 6.42 19.30
C PHE A 73 7.47 7.59 19.52
N GLU A 74 6.97 8.82 19.40
CA GLU A 74 7.63 10.01 19.92
C GLU A 74 6.93 10.37 21.23
N GLU A 75 7.70 10.52 22.31
CA GLU A 75 7.22 11.00 23.63
C GLU A 75 7.02 12.53 23.62
#